data_AF-A0A920EHD2-F1
#
_entry.id   AF-A0A920EHD2-F1
#
_cell.length_a   1.000
_cell.length_b   1.000
_cell.length_c   1.000
_cell.angle_alpha   90.00
_cell.angle_beta   90.00
_cell.angle_gamma   90.00
#
_symmetry.space_group_name_H-M   'P 1'
#
loop_
_entity.id
_entity.type
_entity.pdbx_description
1 polymer ?
#
loop_
_entity_poly.entity_id
_entity_poly.type
_entity_poly.pdbx_seq_one_letter_code
_entity_poly.pdbx_strand_id
1 'polypeptide(L)'
;MEFKLVKIHTKLRLSNVLYRFLFTLCIASTSYAIDPIDQRTADEARNLIDQGLESTIGFEVVKSLTTEVGPRLAGTKAEARARDWGVAKFKELGFSNIRIEPFSVDHWERRHEHVQILSPFPTKSCCIYSWGLYFHAPRWHCR
;
A
#
# COMPACT_ATOMS: atom_id res chain seq x y z
N MET A 1 26.52 79.87 -23.91
CA MET A 1 27.27 78.62 -24.11
C MET A 1 27.54 78.05 -22.73
N GLU A 2 26.74 77.09 -22.27
CA GLU A 2 26.93 76.39 -20.99
C GLU A 2 26.30 74.99 -21.16
N PHE A 3 27.16 73.98 -21.37
CA PHE A 3 26.77 72.59 -21.61
C PHE A 3 26.53 71.89 -20.25
N LYS A 4 25.26 71.71 -19.88
CA LYS A 4 24.86 70.75 -18.84
C LYS A 4 24.93 69.34 -19.41
N LEU A 5 25.98 68.56 -19.16
CA LEU A 5 25.91 67.09 -19.30
C LEU A 5 26.89 66.36 -18.38
N VAL A 6 26.45 65.17 -17.95
CA VAL A 6 27.18 64.10 -17.25
C VAL A 6 27.21 64.15 -15.72
N LYS A 7 26.06 63.84 -15.09
CA LYS A 7 26.00 63.38 -13.69
C LYS A 7 25.04 62.20 -13.48
N ILE A 8 25.01 61.26 -14.43
CA ILE A 8 23.99 60.18 -14.48
C ILE A 8 24.60 58.76 -14.40
N HIS A 9 25.90 58.55 -14.64
CA HIS A 9 26.45 57.19 -14.82
C HIS A 9 26.86 56.40 -13.55
N THR A 10 26.96 57.00 -12.36
CA THR A 10 27.49 56.29 -11.17
C THR A 10 26.44 55.73 -10.20
N LYS A 11 25.20 56.25 -10.19
CA LYS A 11 24.18 55.82 -9.21
C LYS A 11 23.50 54.48 -9.55
N LEU A 12 23.45 54.11 -10.83
CA LEU A 12 22.75 52.90 -11.30
C LEU A 12 23.56 51.59 -11.12
N ARG A 13 24.89 51.67 -10.92
CA ARG A 13 25.75 50.47 -10.77
C ARG A 13 25.82 49.95 -9.32
N LEU A 14 25.72 50.82 -8.31
CA LEU A 14 25.71 50.43 -6.90
C LEU A 14 24.38 49.80 -6.46
N SER A 15 23.24 50.28 -6.97
CA SER A 15 21.92 49.77 -6.59
C SER A 15 21.70 48.31 -7.07
N ASN A 16 22.18 47.96 -8.27
CA ASN A 16 22.07 46.59 -8.80
C ASN A 16 22.98 45.58 -8.10
N VAL A 17 24.14 46.00 -7.57
CA VAL A 17 25.02 45.12 -6.78
C VAL A 17 24.44 44.89 -5.40
N LEU A 18 23.92 45.94 -4.75
CA LEU A 18 23.24 45.82 -3.47
C LEU A 18 21.99 44.94 -3.55
N TYR A 19 21.18 45.13 -4.62
CA TYR A 19 19.98 44.32 -4.86
C TYR A 19 20.32 42.88 -5.18
N ARG A 20 21.40 42.61 -5.93
CA ARG A 20 21.90 41.25 -6.18
C ARG A 20 22.38 40.54 -4.91
N PHE A 21 23.07 41.24 -4.01
CA PHE A 21 23.49 40.70 -2.71
C PHE A 21 22.29 40.46 -1.76
N LEU A 22 21.31 41.37 -1.75
CA LEU A 22 20.07 41.19 -0.98
C LEU A 22 19.19 40.06 -1.54
N PHE A 23 19.21 39.85 -2.86
CA PHE A 23 18.44 38.80 -3.53
C PHE A 23 19.06 37.41 -3.35
N THR A 24 20.40 37.28 -3.31
CA THR A 24 21.06 36.00 -3.02
C THR A 24 21.01 35.61 -1.54
N LEU A 25 20.97 36.57 -0.61
CA LEU A 25 20.82 36.28 0.82
C LEU A 25 19.44 35.69 1.17
N CYS A 26 18.40 36.08 0.43
CA CYS A 26 17.01 35.64 0.67
C CYS A 26 16.73 34.20 0.21
N ILE A 27 17.47 33.69 -0.78
CA ILE A 27 17.27 32.33 -1.33
C ILE A 27 17.94 31.25 -0.44
N ALA A 28 18.93 31.61 0.38
CA ALA A 28 19.64 30.65 1.25
C ALA A 28 18.87 30.28 2.54
N SER A 29 17.78 30.98 2.87
CA SER A 29 17.08 30.81 4.15
C SER A 29 15.96 29.77 4.13
N THR A 30 15.54 29.28 2.97
CA THR A 30 14.49 28.26 2.88
C THR A 30 15.10 26.85 2.94
N SER A 31 15.72 26.53 4.07
CA SER A 31 15.88 25.13 4.47
C SER A 31 14.52 24.67 4.99
N TYR A 32 13.83 23.82 4.22
CA TYR A 32 12.70 23.08 4.75
C TYR A 32 13.28 22.06 5.72
N ALA A 33 13.17 22.33 7.02
CA ALA A 33 13.45 21.33 8.03
C ALA A 33 12.34 20.27 7.93
N ILE A 34 12.72 19.05 7.58
CA ILE A 34 11.91 17.87 7.88
C ILE A 34 11.87 17.82 9.41
N ASP A 35 10.68 17.88 10.01
CA ASP A 35 10.55 17.77 11.45
C ASP A 35 11.28 16.50 11.91
N PRO A 36 12.36 16.63 12.71
CA PRO A 36 13.11 15.46 13.13
C PRO A 36 12.18 14.62 14.01
N ILE A 37 12.07 13.33 13.69
CA ILE A 37 11.36 12.38 14.55
C ILE A 37 12.00 12.47 15.94
N ASP A 38 11.16 12.64 16.96
CA ASP A 38 11.60 12.69 18.34
C ASP A 38 12.39 11.42 18.71
N GLN A 39 13.54 11.60 19.36
CA GLN A 39 14.47 10.49 19.64
C GLN A 39 13.82 9.42 20.51
N ARG A 40 12.97 9.82 21.45
CA ARG A 40 12.21 8.87 22.26
C ARG A 40 11.27 8.02 21.41
N THR A 41 10.60 8.62 20.42
CA THR A 41 9.74 7.87 19.48
C THR A 41 10.57 6.91 18.64
N ALA A 42 11.78 7.32 18.22
CA ALA A 42 12.71 6.44 17.50
C ALA A 42 13.18 5.25 18.35
N ASP A 43 13.45 5.47 19.64
CA ASP A 43 13.86 4.42 20.58
C ASP A 43 12.71 3.47 20.92
N GLU A 44 11.50 3.99 21.15
CA GLU A 44 10.29 3.19 21.34
C GLU A 44 10.01 2.30 20.10
N ALA A 45 10.16 2.85 18.89
CA ALA A 45 10.00 2.09 17.66
C ALA A 45 11.03 0.94 17.54
N ARG A 46 12.30 1.18 17.88
CA ARG A 46 13.34 0.14 17.90
C ARG A 46 12.97 -0.99 18.87
N ASN A 47 12.55 -0.65 20.08
CA ASN A 47 12.14 -1.63 21.07
C ASN A 47 10.96 -2.50 20.60
N LEU A 48 9.95 -1.89 19.97
CA LEU A 48 8.82 -2.63 19.38
C LEU A 48 9.25 -3.56 18.24
N ILE A 49 10.23 -3.14 17.43
CA ILE A 49 10.80 -3.99 16.38
C ILE A 49 11.51 -5.20 16.99
N ASP A 50 12.37 -4.98 17.99
CA ASP A 50 13.12 -6.04 18.65
C ASP A 50 12.17 -7.05 19.31
N GLN A 51 11.16 -6.58 20.05
CA GLN A 51 10.11 -7.44 20.62
C GLN A 51 9.35 -8.23 19.53
N GLY A 52 9.06 -7.58 18.40
CA GLY A 52 8.37 -8.22 17.28
C GLY A 52 9.18 -9.37 16.68
N LEU A 53 10.49 -9.18 16.52
CA LEU A 53 11.42 -10.17 15.98
C LEU A 53 11.64 -11.37 16.92
N GLU A 54 11.58 -11.15 18.23
CA GLU A 54 11.68 -12.22 19.24
C GLU A 54 10.36 -12.98 19.42
N SER A 55 9.22 -12.35 19.13
CA SER A 55 7.90 -12.94 19.38
C SER A 55 7.48 -13.99 18.34
N THR A 56 6.77 -15.03 18.79
CA THR A 56 6.17 -16.06 17.91
C THR A 56 4.68 -15.79 17.62
N ILE A 57 4.10 -14.72 18.18
CA ILE A 57 2.66 -14.43 18.12
C ILE A 57 2.17 -14.36 16.67
N GLY A 58 2.90 -13.67 15.80
CA GLY A 58 2.54 -13.55 14.38
C GLY A 58 2.44 -14.90 13.67
N PHE A 59 3.35 -15.83 13.97
CA PHE A 59 3.31 -17.18 13.42
C PHE A 59 2.11 -17.98 13.94
N GLU A 60 1.84 -17.93 15.24
CA GLU A 60 0.70 -18.66 15.84
C GLU A 60 -0.65 -18.15 15.31
N VAL A 61 -0.79 -16.85 15.03
CA VAL A 61 -1.98 -16.28 14.40
C VAL A 61 -2.17 -16.84 12.98
N VAL A 62 -1.11 -16.85 12.15
CA VAL A 62 -1.19 -17.37 10.77
C VAL A 62 -1.44 -18.88 10.75
N LYS A 63 -0.80 -19.61 11.66
CA LYS A 63 -1.00 -21.04 11.85
C LYS A 63 -2.44 -21.34 12.22
N SER A 64 -2.97 -20.75 13.30
CA SER A 64 -4.38 -20.90 13.71
C SER A 64 -5.35 -20.57 12.56
N LEU A 65 -5.09 -19.48 11.84
CA LEU A 65 -5.91 -19.05 10.71
C LEU A 65 -5.88 -20.02 9.51
N THR A 66 -4.78 -20.72 9.29
CA THR A 66 -4.66 -21.68 8.17
C THR A 66 -5.09 -23.09 8.56
N THR A 67 -4.94 -23.49 9.82
CA THR A 67 -5.33 -24.82 10.32
C THR A 67 -6.80 -24.90 10.71
N GLU A 68 -7.36 -23.87 11.33
CA GLU A 68 -8.72 -23.91 11.86
C GLU A 68 -9.76 -23.45 10.83
N VAL A 69 -9.42 -22.46 9.99
CA VAL A 69 -10.36 -21.87 9.02
C VAL A 69 -10.18 -22.46 7.60
N GLY A 70 -8.93 -22.50 7.12
CA GLY A 70 -8.59 -22.96 5.78
C GLY A 70 -8.89 -21.95 4.66
N PRO A 71 -9.10 -22.41 3.40
CA PRO A 71 -9.38 -21.56 2.25
C PRO A 71 -10.69 -20.79 2.40
N ARG A 72 -10.64 -19.45 2.25
CA ARG A 72 -11.71 -18.53 2.64
C ARG A 72 -12.01 -17.48 1.56
N LEU A 73 -12.47 -17.97 0.40
CA LEU A 73 -12.85 -17.12 -0.71
C LEU A 73 -14.02 -16.19 -0.33
N ALA A 74 -13.97 -14.93 -0.78
CA ALA A 74 -14.97 -13.93 -0.46
C ALA A 74 -16.39 -14.35 -0.89
N GLY A 75 -17.38 -14.07 -0.03
CA GLY A 75 -18.78 -14.44 -0.26
C GLY A 75 -19.11 -15.90 0.01
N THR A 76 -18.15 -16.73 0.44
CA THR A 76 -18.41 -18.12 0.83
C THR A 76 -18.66 -18.26 2.34
N LYS A 77 -19.26 -19.39 2.77
CA LYS A 77 -19.40 -19.73 4.19
C LYS A 77 -18.05 -19.80 4.93
N ALA A 78 -16.95 -20.07 4.22
CA ALA A 78 -15.62 -20.11 4.81
C ALA A 78 -15.09 -18.71 5.17
N GLU A 79 -15.42 -17.69 4.38
CA GLU A 79 -15.14 -16.29 4.74
C GLU A 79 -15.91 -15.88 5.99
N ALA A 80 -17.18 -16.26 6.11
CA ALA A 80 -17.96 -15.96 7.31
C ALA A 80 -17.34 -16.56 8.59
N ARG A 81 -16.87 -17.81 8.52
CA ARG A 81 -16.11 -18.42 9.63
C ARG A 81 -14.81 -17.69 9.93
N ALA A 82 -14.09 -17.23 8.91
CA ALA A 82 -12.85 -16.46 9.07
C ALA A 82 -13.10 -15.14 9.80
N ARG A 83 -14.22 -14.48 9.50
CA ARG A 83 -14.63 -13.23 10.13
C ARG A 83 -14.95 -13.42 11.61
N ASP A 84 -15.73 -14.45 11.93
CA ASP A 84 -16.07 -14.78 13.32
C ASP A 84 -14.83 -15.20 14.12
N TRP A 85 -13.95 -15.99 13.50
CA TRP A 85 -12.64 -16.33 14.05
C TRP A 85 -11.78 -15.09 14.34
N GLY A 86 -11.76 -14.11 13.42
CA GLY A 86 -10.97 -12.88 13.58
C GLY A 86 -11.44 -12.06 14.78
N VAL A 87 -12.75 -11.94 14.97
CA VAL A 87 -13.33 -11.29 16.16
C VAL A 87 -12.93 -12.01 17.44
N ALA A 88 -12.98 -13.35 17.45
CA ALA A 88 -12.58 -14.14 18.62
C ALA A 88 -11.08 -13.97 18.93
N LYS A 89 -10.21 -14.05 17.92
CA LYS A 89 -8.76 -13.94 18.08
C LYS A 89 -8.34 -12.55 18.55
N PHE A 90 -8.96 -11.49 18.03
CA PHE A 90 -8.68 -10.13 18.50
C PHE A 90 -9.15 -9.87 19.94
N LYS A 91 -10.25 -10.51 20.36
CA LYS A 91 -10.69 -10.46 21.78
C LYS A 91 -9.69 -11.16 22.69
N GLU A 92 -9.20 -12.33 22.27
CA GLU A 92 -8.19 -13.10 23.01
C GLU A 92 -6.88 -12.32 23.18
N LEU A 93 -6.44 -11.60 22.14
CA LEU A 93 -5.24 -10.75 22.17
C LEU A 93 -5.43 -9.42 22.93
N GLY A 94 -6.63 -9.14 23.45
CA GLY A 94 -6.89 -7.96 24.27
C GLY A 94 -7.05 -6.64 23.50
N PHE A 95 -7.37 -6.69 22.20
CA PHE A 95 -7.62 -5.47 21.43
C PHE A 95 -8.93 -4.78 21.86
N SER A 96 -8.96 -3.47 21.70
CA SER A 96 -10.15 -2.64 21.94
C SER A 96 -10.87 -2.32 20.62
N ASN A 97 -12.16 -1.97 20.70
CA ASN A 97 -12.98 -1.55 19.54
C ASN A 97 -13.09 -2.57 18.40
N ILE A 98 -13.43 -3.82 18.73
CA ILE A 98 -13.58 -4.90 17.75
C ILE A 98 -15.00 -4.89 17.17
N ARG A 99 -15.12 -4.69 15.86
CA ARG A 99 -16.40 -4.66 15.14
C ARG A 99 -16.26 -5.24 13.75
N ILE A 100 -17.38 -5.77 13.24
CA ILE A 100 -17.51 -6.25 11.87
C ILE A 100 -18.10 -5.14 11.03
N GLU A 101 -17.42 -4.75 9.96
CA GLU A 101 -17.93 -3.80 8.97
C GLU A 101 -18.49 -4.57 7.77
N PRO A 102 -19.80 -4.46 7.46
CA PRO A 102 -20.39 -5.12 6.32
C PRO A 102 -20.06 -4.39 5.01
N PHE A 103 -19.71 -5.14 3.97
CA PHE A 103 -19.47 -4.63 2.62
C PHE A 103 -19.95 -5.64 1.57
N SER A 104 -20.32 -5.14 0.39
CA SER A 104 -20.71 -5.97 -0.75
C SER A 104 -19.48 -6.39 -1.56
N VAL A 105 -19.44 -7.65 -1.97
CA VAL A 105 -18.42 -8.20 -2.87
C VAL A 105 -19.07 -8.94 -4.02
N ASP A 106 -18.45 -8.86 -5.19
CA ASP A 106 -18.80 -9.75 -6.29
C ASP A 106 -18.32 -11.17 -5.94
N HIS A 107 -19.28 -12.09 -5.85
CA HIS A 107 -18.98 -13.47 -5.52
C HIS A 107 -18.50 -14.22 -6.76
N TRP A 108 -17.23 -14.62 -6.75
CA TRP A 108 -16.70 -15.55 -7.74
C TRP A 108 -16.85 -17.00 -7.24
N GLU A 109 -17.37 -17.86 -8.10
CA GLU A 109 -17.47 -19.29 -7.84
C GLU A 109 -16.77 -20.05 -8.98
N ARG A 110 -15.85 -20.94 -8.64
CA ARG A 110 -15.18 -21.79 -9.62
C ARG A 110 -16.17 -22.78 -10.24
N ARG A 111 -16.24 -22.81 -11.56
CA ARG A 111 -16.97 -23.83 -12.33
C ARG A 111 -16.02 -24.95 -12.77
N HIS A 112 -16.54 -25.96 -13.45
CA HIS A 112 -15.71 -27.02 -14.03
C HIS A 112 -14.96 -26.48 -15.24
N GLU A 113 -13.63 -26.59 -15.21
CA GLU A 113 -12.75 -26.21 -16.31
C GLU A 113 -11.97 -27.45 -16.75
N HIS A 114 -12.10 -27.80 -18.03
CA HIS A 114 -11.39 -28.92 -18.64
C HIS A 114 -10.78 -28.45 -19.95
N VAL A 115 -9.52 -28.80 -20.19
CA VAL A 115 -8.87 -28.58 -21.47
C VAL A 115 -8.28 -29.89 -21.96
N GLN A 116 -8.38 -30.07 -23.27
CA GLN A 116 -7.89 -31.21 -23.99
C GLN A 116 -7.03 -30.71 -25.16
N ILE A 117 -5.86 -31.35 -25.35
CA ILE A 117 -5.08 -31.16 -26.57
C ILE A 117 -5.84 -31.86 -27.71
N LEU A 118 -6.21 -31.13 -28.75
CA LEU A 118 -6.98 -31.65 -29.89
C LEU A 118 -6.09 -32.21 -31.01
N SER A 119 -4.88 -31.69 -31.18
CA SER A 119 -3.95 -32.10 -32.24
C SER A 119 -2.50 -31.72 -31.90
N PRO A 120 -1.49 -32.45 -32.42
CA PRO A 120 -1.58 -33.61 -33.33
C PRO A 120 -1.88 -34.95 -32.64
N PHE A 121 -1.71 -35.05 -31.32
CA PHE A 121 -2.00 -36.27 -30.56
C PHE A 121 -3.04 -35.96 -29.48
N PRO A 122 -4.31 -36.38 -29.65
CA PRO A 122 -5.35 -36.12 -28.66
C PRO A 122 -5.04 -36.81 -27.33
N THR A 123 -4.90 -36.04 -26.26
CA THR A 123 -4.72 -36.56 -24.89
C THR A 123 -6.01 -36.40 -24.10
N LYS A 124 -6.26 -37.23 -23.08
CA LYS A 124 -7.45 -37.04 -22.23
C LYS A 124 -7.35 -35.71 -21.47
N SER A 125 -8.49 -35.08 -21.26
CA SER A 125 -8.60 -33.76 -20.64
C SER A 125 -7.86 -33.73 -19.29
N CYS A 126 -6.83 -32.90 -19.21
CA CYS A 126 -6.16 -32.63 -17.96
C CYS A 126 -6.93 -31.50 -17.27
N CYS A 127 -7.38 -31.71 -16.02
CA CYS A 127 -7.97 -30.65 -15.22
C CYS A 127 -6.92 -29.55 -15.04
N ILE A 128 -7.14 -28.38 -15.62
CA ILE A 128 -6.24 -27.26 -15.41
C ILE A 128 -6.64 -26.58 -14.10
N TYR A 129 -5.69 -26.38 -13.20
CA TYR A 129 -5.80 -25.36 -12.18
C TYR A 129 -5.13 -24.10 -12.75
N SER A 130 -5.89 -23.17 -13.34
CA SER A 130 -5.34 -21.90 -13.84
C SER A 130 -5.71 -20.74 -12.92
N TRP A 131 -4.69 -19.94 -12.60
CA TRP A 131 -4.76 -18.74 -11.79
C TRP A 131 -5.40 -17.58 -12.56
N GLY A 132 -6.07 -16.71 -11.80
CA GLY A 132 -6.94 -15.64 -12.28
C GLY A 132 -6.39 -14.80 -13.43
N LEU A 133 -7.09 -14.88 -14.56
CA LEU A 133 -7.19 -13.80 -15.53
C LEU A 133 -8.68 -13.59 -15.79
N TYR A 134 -9.18 -12.42 -15.37
CA TYR A 134 -10.52 -11.95 -15.67
C TYR A 134 -10.69 -11.85 -17.19
N PHE A 135 -11.32 -12.85 -17.79
CA PHE A 135 -11.95 -12.70 -19.09
C PHE A 135 -13.46 -12.84 -18.88
N HIS A 136 -14.16 -11.73 -19.07
CA HIS A 136 -15.60 -11.70 -19.27
C HIS A 136 -15.91 -12.49 -20.56
N ALA A 137 -16.34 -13.75 -20.43
CA ALA A 137 -16.81 -14.55 -21.55
C ALA A 137 -18.35 -14.64 -21.53
N PRO A 138 -19.03 -14.44 -22.67
CA PRO A 138 -20.48 -14.55 -22.73
C PRO A 138 -20.93 -15.99 -22.45
N ARG A 139 -22.06 -16.09 -21.77
CA ARG A 139 -22.73 -17.30 -21.28
C ARG A 139 -23.06 -18.27 -22.44
N TRP A 140 -22.12 -19.16 -22.79
CA TRP A 140 -22.42 -20.28 -23.68
C TRP A 140 -23.07 -21.41 -22.87
N HIS A 141 -24.33 -21.71 -23.20
CA HIS A 141 -25.00 -22.92 -22.73
C HIS A 141 -24.37 -24.13 -23.44
N CYS A 142 -23.84 -25.09 -22.68
CA CYS A 142 -23.68 -26.45 -23.16
C CYS A 142 -24.97 -27.21 -22.85
N ARG A 143 -25.54 -27.81 -23.89
CA ARG A 143 -26.57 -28.84 -23.80
C ARG A 143 -25.93 -30.15 -23.36
#